data_AF-A0A2J0MFV3-F1
#
_entry.id   AF-A0A2J0MFV3-F1
#
_cell.length_a   1.000
_cell.length_b   1.000
_cell.length_c   1.000
_cell.angle_alpha   90.00
_cell.angle_beta   90.00
_cell.angle_gamma   90.00
#
_symmetry.space_group_name_H-M   'P 1'
#
loop_
_entity.id
_entity.type
_entity.pdbx_description
1 polymer ?
#
loop_
_entity_poly.entity_id
_entity_poly.type
_entity_poly.pdbx_seq_one_letter_code
_entity_poly.pdbx_strand_id
1 'polypeptide(L)'
;MKKMMWPIFGIYILFFAVRFAFSLEDYKTEDQEAIAYNVTRSVKTVQGLNFRVEDDRPIEKIAGVYRPIDLDSYIALKFNKLEKKMAEQNVALSKRIDELSARVDELTMNASPQNQTVTKPNP
;
A
#
# COMPACT_ATOMS: atom_id res chain seq x y z
N MET A 1 1.27 52.13 -46.31
CA MET A 1 0.49 51.19 -45.48
C MET A 1 1.41 50.09 -44.95
N LYS A 2 2.00 50.24 -43.76
CA LYS A 2 3.03 49.32 -43.21
C LYS A 2 2.95 49.20 -41.68
N LYS A 3 1.73 49.06 -41.12
CA LYS A 3 1.52 49.03 -39.66
C LYS A 3 0.56 47.94 -39.16
N MET A 4 0.42 46.82 -39.87
CA MET A 4 -0.62 45.83 -39.54
C MET A 4 -0.21 44.35 -39.52
N MET A 5 1.09 44.02 -39.57
CA MET A 5 1.57 42.63 -39.45
C MET A 5 2.30 42.30 -38.14
N TRP A 6 2.69 43.29 -37.33
CA TRP A 6 3.36 43.06 -36.05
C TRP A 6 2.49 42.37 -34.98
N PRO A 7 1.19 42.73 -34.79
CA PRO A 7 0.42 42.14 -33.68
C PRO A 7 0.09 40.66 -33.91
N ILE A 8 -0.06 40.25 -35.17
CA ILE A 8 -0.41 38.86 -35.53
C ILE A 8 0.80 37.93 -35.26
N PHE A 9 2.01 38.40 -35.56
CA PHE A 9 3.24 37.63 -35.32
C PHE A 9 3.51 37.45 -33.81
N GLY A 10 3.23 38.48 -33.02
CA GLY A 10 3.33 38.40 -31.55
C GLY A 10 2.37 37.38 -30.93
N ILE A 11 1.14 37.28 -31.45
CA ILE A 11 0.15 36.29 -31.00
C ILE A 11 0.61 34.87 -31.36
N TYR A 12 1.18 34.66 -32.55
CA TYR A 12 1.71 33.34 -32.93
C TYR A 12 2.87 32.89 -32.05
N ILE A 13 3.81 33.79 -31.73
CA ILE A 13 4.93 33.48 -30.82
C ILE A 13 4.41 33.18 -29.42
N LEU A 14 3.44 33.96 -28.92
CA LEU A 14 2.83 33.73 -27.61
C LEU A 14 2.12 32.37 -27.58
N PHE A 15 1.36 32.03 -28.62
CA PHE A 15 0.66 30.75 -28.70
C PHE A 15 1.64 29.57 -28.75
N PHE A 16 2.76 29.72 -29.46
CA PHE A 16 3.82 28.72 -29.52
C PHE A 16 4.53 28.57 -28.18
N ALA A 17 4.85 29.67 -27.50
CA ALA A 17 5.43 29.67 -26.16
C ALA A 17 4.50 29.03 -25.12
N VAL A 18 3.20 29.31 -25.16
CA VAL A 18 2.21 28.67 -24.29
C VAL A 18 2.12 27.17 -24.58
N ARG A 19 2.03 26.75 -25.84
CA ARG A 19 2.03 25.32 -26.21
C ARG A 19 3.32 24.60 -25.81
N PHE A 20 4.46 25.28 -25.91
CA PHE A 20 5.76 24.72 -25.52
C PHE A 20 5.89 24.62 -24.00
N ALA A 21 5.44 25.62 -23.25
CA ALA A 21 5.38 25.59 -21.78
C ALA A 21 4.49 24.45 -21.26
N PHE A 22 3.30 24.26 -21.87
CA PHE A 22 2.43 23.13 -21.55
C PHE A 22 3.01 21.76 -21.99
N SER A 23 3.85 21.71 -23.02
CA SER A 23 4.52 20.45 -23.44
C SER A 23 5.72 20.10 -22.55
N LEU A 24 6.23 21.07 -21.79
CA LEU A 24 7.27 20.89 -20.77
C LEU A 24 6.69 20.52 -19.40
N GLU A 25 5.36 20.54 -19.25
CA GLU A 25 4.68 20.25 -17.99
C GLU A 25 4.81 18.74 -17.69
N ASP A 26 5.78 18.47 -16.81
CA ASP A 26 6.02 17.28 -16.00
C ASP A 26 5.97 15.92 -16.70
N TYR A 27 7.05 15.62 -17.44
CA TYR A 27 7.58 14.26 -17.40
C TYR A 27 8.05 13.97 -15.98
N LYS A 28 7.14 13.50 -15.12
CA LYS A 28 7.53 12.88 -13.85
C LYS A 28 8.46 11.73 -14.21
N THR A 29 9.71 11.84 -13.80
CA THR A 29 10.67 10.75 -13.97
C THR A 29 10.14 9.54 -13.21
N GLU A 30 10.32 8.32 -13.75
CA GLU A 30 9.82 7.07 -13.14
C GLU A 30 10.24 6.94 -11.66
N ASP A 31 11.36 7.55 -11.27
CA ASP A 31 11.85 7.59 -9.90
C ASP A 31 10.95 8.44 -8.98
N GLN A 32 10.33 9.51 -9.48
CA GLN A 32 9.33 10.29 -8.73
C GLN A 32 8.02 9.51 -8.53
N GLU A 33 7.61 8.69 -9.51
CA GLU A 33 6.45 7.81 -9.36
C GLU A 33 6.71 6.70 -8.34
N ALA A 34 7.91 6.10 -8.34
CA ALA A 34 8.29 5.09 -7.36
C ALA A 34 8.26 5.63 -5.92
N ILE A 35 8.68 6.88 -5.72
CA ILE A 35 8.59 7.57 -4.42
C ILE A 35 7.13 7.82 -4.01
N ALA A 36 6.28 8.25 -4.95
CA ALA A 36 4.87 8.52 -4.67
C ALA A 36 4.08 7.27 -4.24
N TYR A 37 4.43 6.09 -4.78
CA TYR A 37 3.77 4.83 -4.45
C TYR A 37 4.55 3.96 -3.45
N ASN A 38 5.65 4.46 -2.89
CA ASN A 38 6.54 3.73 -1.97
C ASN A 38 6.94 2.33 -2.48
N VAL A 39 7.20 2.22 -3.79
CA VAL A 39 7.59 0.95 -4.43
C VAL A 39 9.10 0.93 -4.61
N THR A 40 9.80 0.13 -3.80
CA THR A 40 11.25 -0.10 -4.00
C THR A 40 11.45 -1.10 -5.14
N ARG A 41 12.09 -0.63 -6.21
CA ARG A 41 12.53 -1.46 -7.34
C ARG A 41 14.03 -1.67 -7.27
N SER A 42 14.48 -2.92 -7.33
CA SER A 42 15.89 -3.28 -7.43
C SER A 42 16.17 -4.02 -8.72
N VAL A 43 17.47 -4.10 -9.05
CA VAL A 43 17.94 -4.91 -10.17
C VAL A 43 18.24 -6.31 -9.66
N LYS A 44 17.44 -7.28 -10.10
CA LYS A 44 17.65 -8.70 -9.85
C LYS A 44 18.40 -9.32 -11.02
N THR A 45 19.53 -9.95 -10.73
CA THR A 45 20.33 -10.66 -11.74
C THR A 45 20.02 -12.15 -11.67
N VAL A 46 19.52 -12.74 -12.76
CA VAL A 46 19.27 -14.18 -12.86
C VAL A 46 19.92 -14.70 -14.13
N GLN A 47 20.88 -15.62 -13.99
CA GLN A 47 21.64 -16.20 -15.11
C GLN A 47 22.25 -15.15 -16.06
N GLY A 48 22.73 -14.02 -15.52
CA GLY A 48 23.32 -12.92 -16.31
C GLY A 48 22.31 -11.97 -16.93
N LEU A 49 21.00 -12.21 -16.78
CA LEU A 49 19.95 -11.28 -17.17
C LEU A 49 19.57 -10.37 -16.00
N ASN A 50 19.52 -9.07 -16.26
CA ASN A 50 19.18 -8.05 -15.28
C ASN A 50 17.72 -7.64 -15.43
N PHE A 51 16.94 -7.78 -14.36
CA PHE A 51 15.53 -7.40 -14.30
C PHE A 51 15.35 -6.28 -13.28
N ARG A 52 14.87 -5.10 -13.70
CA ARG A 52 14.50 -4.01 -12.79
C ARG A 52 13.05 -4.21 -12.36
N VAL A 53 12.85 -4.76 -11.17
CA VAL A 53 11.52 -5.15 -10.64
C VAL A 53 11.44 -4.90 -9.14
N GLU A 54 10.24 -5.01 -8.57
CA GLU A 54 10.03 -4.92 -7.12
C GLU A 54 10.86 -5.97 -6.36
N ASP A 55 11.34 -5.62 -5.17
CA ASP A 55 12.26 -6.44 -4.36
C ASP A 55 11.73 -7.83 -4.03
N ASP A 56 10.42 -7.99 -3.90
CA ASP A 56 9.80 -9.28 -3.61
C ASP A 56 9.02 -9.89 -4.79
N ARG A 57 9.04 -9.25 -5.97
CA ARG A 57 8.47 -9.85 -7.18
C ARG A 57 9.30 -11.04 -7.65
N PRO A 58 8.72 -12.26 -7.75
CA PRO A 58 9.46 -13.43 -8.18
C PRO A 58 9.76 -13.41 -9.68
N ILE A 59 10.85 -14.08 -10.05
CA ILE A 59 11.23 -14.32 -11.45
C ILE A 59 10.96 -15.79 -11.74
N GLU A 60 10.10 -16.04 -12.72
CA GLU A 60 9.69 -17.37 -13.16
C GLU A 60 10.44 -17.77 -14.44
N LYS A 61 10.63 -19.08 -14.64
CA LYS A 61 11.19 -19.63 -15.87
C LYS A 61 10.08 -20.31 -16.65
N ILE A 62 9.65 -19.71 -17.75
CA ILE A 62 8.59 -20.23 -18.60
C ILE A 62 9.16 -20.50 -19.99
N ALA A 63 8.93 -21.71 -20.49
CA ALA A 63 9.47 -22.16 -21.78
C ALA A 63 10.99 -21.94 -21.93
N GLY A 64 11.74 -22.05 -20.82
CA GLY A 64 13.20 -21.85 -20.81
C GLY A 64 13.65 -20.39 -20.63
N VAL A 65 12.74 -19.41 -20.71
CA VAL A 65 13.04 -17.98 -20.60
C VAL A 65 12.70 -17.47 -19.20
N TYR A 66 13.63 -16.73 -18.59
CA TYR A 66 13.39 -16.04 -17.32
C TYR A 66 12.61 -14.77 -17.57
N ARG A 67 11.51 -14.58 -16.84
CA ARG A 67 10.73 -13.36 -16.83
C ARG A 67 10.19 -13.07 -15.43
N PRO A 68 9.98 -11.80 -15.05
CA PRO A 68 9.18 -11.48 -13.88
C PRO A 68 7.77 -12.08 -14.05
N ILE A 69 7.19 -12.59 -12.96
CA ILE A 69 5.76 -12.96 -12.92
C ILE A 69 4.91 -11.80 -13.44
N ASP A 70 3.80 -12.07 -14.12
CA ASP A 70 2.86 -11.03 -14.53
C ASP A 70 2.34 -10.19 -13.35
N LEU A 71 1.94 -8.96 -13.64
CA LEU A 71 1.56 -8.00 -12.61
C LEU A 71 0.31 -8.46 -11.84
N ASP A 72 -0.67 -9.05 -12.54
CA ASP A 72 -1.92 -9.51 -11.93
C ASP A 72 -1.67 -10.65 -10.95
N SER A 73 -0.87 -11.64 -11.33
CA SER A 73 -0.50 -12.75 -10.44
C SER A 73 0.37 -12.27 -9.28
N TYR A 74 1.25 -11.27 -9.48
CA TYR A 74 2.00 -10.66 -8.40
C TYR A 74 1.07 -9.94 -7.39
N ILE A 75 0.09 -9.19 -7.89
CA ILE A 75 -0.93 -8.53 -7.07
C ILE A 75 -1.74 -9.58 -6.29
N ALA A 76 -2.17 -10.66 -6.93
CA ALA A 76 -2.88 -11.76 -6.27
C ALA A 76 -2.04 -12.41 -5.16
N LEU A 77 -0.74 -12.64 -5.38
CA LEU A 77 0.17 -13.14 -4.35
C LEU A 77 0.26 -12.19 -3.14
N LYS A 78 0.32 -10.88 -3.37
CA LYS A 78 0.33 -9.86 -2.31
C LYS A 78 -0.96 -9.88 -1.50
N PHE A 79 -2.11 -9.95 -2.18
CA PHE A 79 -3.41 -10.01 -1.52
C PHE A 79 -3.56 -11.29 -0.70
N ASN A 80 -3.23 -12.46 -1.24
CA ASN A 80 -3.27 -13.71 -0.49
C ASN A 80 -2.37 -13.68 0.76
N LYS A 81 -1.17 -13.10 0.65
CA LYS A 81 -0.27 -12.92 1.80
C LYS A 81 -0.85 -11.96 2.85
N LEU A 82 -1.54 -10.92 2.40
CA LEU A 82 -2.21 -9.96 3.28
C LEU A 82 -3.40 -10.60 3.99
N GLU A 83 -4.26 -11.32 3.27
CA GLU A 83 -5.39 -12.05 3.83
C GLU A 83 -4.93 -13.05 4.89
N LYS A 84 -3.86 -13.80 4.62
CA LYS A 84 -3.29 -14.73 5.60
C LYS A 84 -2.83 -14.00 6.87
N LYS A 85 -2.13 -12.87 6.74
CA LYS A 85 -1.70 -12.06 7.89
C LYS A 85 -2.89 -11.52 8.69
N MET A 86 -3.94 -11.07 8.00
CA MET A 86 -5.17 -10.60 8.63
C MET A 86 -5.86 -11.73 9.40
N ALA A 87 -5.94 -12.93 8.82
CA ALA A 87 -6.49 -14.11 9.49
C ALA A 87 -5.66 -14.50 10.74
N GLU A 88 -4.34 -14.54 10.63
CA GLU A 88 -3.43 -14.81 11.77
C GLU A 88 -3.60 -13.78 12.89
N GLN A 89 -3.68 -12.48 12.55
CA GLN A 89 -3.93 -11.42 13.52
C GLN A 89 -5.31 -11.55 14.18
N ASN A 90 -6.34 -11.87 13.41
CA ASN A 90 -7.69 -12.04 13.95
C ASN A 90 -7.75 -13.23 14.93
N VAL A 91 -7.11 -14.36 14.60
CA VAL A 91 -6.99 -15.51 15.51
C VAL A 91 -6.25 -15.11 16.79
N ALA A 92 -5.14 -14.37 16.67
CA ALA A 92 -4.37 -13.90 17.82
C ALA A 92 -5.19 -12.94 18.71
N LEU A 93 -5.99 -12.05 18.11
CA LEU A 93 -6.88 -11.14 18.82
C LEU A 93 -8.03 -11.89 19.51
N SER A 94 -8.69 -12.81 18.82
CA SER A 94 -9.75 -13.65 19.39
C SER A 94 -9.25 -14.37 20.63
N LYS A 95 -8.07 -15.01 20.55
CA LYS A 95 -7.47 -15.71 21.69
C LYS A 95 -7.21 -14.77 22.87
N ARG A 96 -6.72 -13.56 22.63
CA ARG A 96 -6.49 -12.56 23.68
C ARG A 96 -7.79 -12.07 24.30
N ILE A 97 -8.86 -11.94 23.51
CA ILE A 97 -10.19 -11.58 24.00
C ILE A 97 -10.75 -12.70 24.87
N ASP A 98 -10.62 -13.97 24.46
CA ASP A 98 -11.07 -15.12 25.24
C ASP A 98 -10.33 -15.22 26.58
N GLU A 99 -9.01 -15.04 26.56
CA GLU A 99 -8.18 -14.98 27.76
C GLU A 99 -8.58 -13.82 28.70
N LEU A 100 -8.91 -12.66 28.13
CA LEU A 100 -9.35 -11.51 28.91
C LEU A 100 -10.75 -11.72 29.49
N SER A 101 -11.67 -12.29 28.71
CA SER A 101 -13.03 -12.63 29.16
C SER A 101 -12.99 -13.58 30.35
N ALA A 102 -12.19 -14.66 30.25
CA ALA A 102 -12.02 -15.62 31.34
C ALA A 102 -11.50 -14.96 32.62
N ARG A 103 -10.55 -14.03 32.51
CA ARG A 103 -10.03 -13.27 33.66
C ARG A 103 -11.09 -12.35 34.26
N VAL A 104 -11.90 -11.70 33.43
CA VAL A 104 -13.01 -10.84 33.91
C VAL A 104 -14.07 -11.69 34.61
N ASP A 105 -14.41 -12.86 34.09
CA ASP A 105 -15.36 -13.78 34.71
C ASP A 105 -14.84 -14.27 36.07
N GLU A 106 -13.56 -14.64 36.16
CA GLU A 106 -12.90 -15.02 37.42
C GLU A 106 -12.93 -13.87 38.44
N LEU A 107 -12.58 -12.65 38.02
CA LEU A 107 -12.67 -11.45 38.86
C LEU A 107 -14.10 -11.19 39.36
N THR A 108 -15.09 -11.35 38.48
CA THR A 108 -16.50 -11.15 38.81
C THR A 108 -16.97 -12.20 39.82
N MET A 109 -16.62 -13.47 39.61
CA MET A 109 -16.93 -14.56 40.54
C MET A 109 -16.26 -14.39 41.90
N ASN A 110 -15.04 -13.85 41.95
CA ASN A 110 -14.35 -13.58 43.22
C ASN A 110 -14.90 -12.34 43.95
N ALA A 111 -15.47 -11.37 43.22
CA ALA A 111 -16.11 -10.18 43.80
C ALA A 111 -17.54 -10.44 44.32
N SER A 112 -18.30 -11.34 43.70
CA SER A 112 -19.67 -11.69 44.14
C SER A 112 -19.80 -12.24 45.58
N PRO A 113 -18.93 -13.11 46.11
CA PRO A 113 -19.06 -13.63 47.48
C PRO A 113 -18.77 -12.58 48.56
N GLN A 114 -18.15 -11.44 48.23
CA GLN A 114 -17.84 -10.39 49.20
C GLN A 114 -19.01 -9.44 49.49
N ASN A 115 -20.06 -9.44 48.66
CA ASN A 115 -21.22 -8.54 48.81
C ASN A 115 -22.45 -9.17 49.51
N GLN A 116 -22.40 -10.45 49.92
CA GLN A 116 -23.54 -11.10 50.60
C GLN A 116 -23.51 -11.01 52.14
N THR A 117 -22.50 -10.40 52.76
CA THR A 117 -22.39 -10.31 54.24
C THR A 117 -22.83 -8.98 54.85
N VAL A 118 -23.37 -8.02 54.08
CA VAL A 118 -23.88 -6.76 54.63
C VAL A 118 -25.32 -6.54 54.18
N THR A 119 -26.27 -7.18 54.86
CA THR A 119 -27.66 -6.72 55.14
C THR A 119 -28.55 -7.93 55.42
N LYS A 120 -28.57 -8.39 56.67
CA LYS A 120 -29.75 -9.06 57.23
C LYS A 120 -30.32 -8.13 58.30
N PRO A 121 -31.59 -7.69 58.20
CA PRO A 121 -32.19 -6.82 59.21
C PRO A 121 -32.40 -7.63 60.49
N ASN A 122 -32.02 -7.06 61.63
CA ASN A 122 -32.30 -7.64 62.94
C ASN A 122 -33.75 -7.29 63.35
N PRO A 123 -34.51 -8.21 63.96
CA PRO A 123 -35.92 -8.03 64.34
C PRO A 123 -36.12 -7.02 65.47
#